data_AF-A0A4R9IN23-F1
#
_entry.id   AF-A0A4R9IN23-F1
#
_cell.length_a   1.000
_cell.length_b   1.000
_cell.length_c   1.000
_cell.angle_alpha   90.00
_cell.angle_beta   90.00
_cell.angle_gamma   90.00
#
_symmetry.space_group_name_H-M   'P 1'
#
loop_
_entity.id
_entity.type
_entity.pdbx_description
1 polymer ?
#
loop_
_entity_poly.entity_id
_entity_poly.type
_entity_poly.pdbx_seq_one_letter_code
_entity_poly.pdbx_strand_id
1 'polypeptide(L)'
;MNEKHRQEQLEALSSIRELESYNIQNLRENIGSVLDTYIFYKDIVKKMIQNILEYSYSDEIENSAIVYSTYYGKPLKSLILELNNIGKKTYDEIRKEIYAVLSIFNNFKNDENIGTIPFPILISFLSSLDLDKQQEVQFYIESLKSKSDEYNTLLKDARKQLSNLSIEKYARIFGGQAAKHSRFFTKLSNERSNFNNLKLGAAEIWLILGLLSLSLLPTYLISNFTSEELYFQGTEFNLKFISWYSIRLVVISSWIYLTSLCFKHYNINKYLSTINSFRENVLNSFKLLSELIPKENVEARIELIKEITKSTYFAGKIPYVNEKNEQTSFGNILDILNIYKGK
;
A
#
# COMPACT_ATOMS: atom_id res chain seq x y z
N MET A 1 19.37 -1.82 -45.96
CA MET A 1 19.71 -2.72 -47.09
C MET A 1 18.91 -2.46 -48.39
N ASN A 2 19.59 -2.38 -49.54
CA ASN A 2 19.00 -2.33 -50.89
C ASN A 2 18.46 -3.71 -51.31
N GLU A 3 17.35 -3.76 -52.07
CA GLU A 3 16.70 -4.98 -52.55
C GLU A 3 17.65 -5.93 -53.29
N LYS A 4 18.60 -5.39 -54.07
CA LYS A 4 19.63 -6.21 -54.74
C LYS A 4 20.49 -6.99 -53.74
N HIS A 5 20.99 -6.31 -52.71
CA HIS A 5 21.83 -6.94 -51.68
C HIS A 5 21.03 -7.96 -50.88
N ARG A 6 19.74 -7.69 -50.63
CA ARG A 6 18.83 -8.64 -49.97
C ARG A 6 18.71 -9.94 -50.76
N GLN A 7 18.53 -9.85 -52.08
CA GLN A 7 18.47 -11.03 -52.95
C GLN A 7 19.79 -11.82 -52.93
N GLU A 8 20.94 -11.14 -53.02
CA GLU A 8 22.26 -11.78 -52.94
C GLU A 8 22.46 -12.52 -51.61
N GLN A 9 22.00 -11.96 -50.48
CA GLN A 9 22.03 -12.62 -49.17
C GLN A 9 21.13 -13.86 -49.10
N LEU A 10 19.92 -13.76 -49.64
CA LEU A 10 18.98 -14.89 -49.69
C LEU A 10 19.49 -16.03 -50.58
N GLU A 11 20.09 -15.69 -51.73
CA GLU A 11 20.76 -16.66 -52.60
C GLU A 11 21.90 -17.37 -51.88
N ALA A 12 22.76 -16.62 -51.17
CA ALA A 12 23.84 -17.20 -50.38
C ALA A 12 23.31 -18.15 -49.29
N LEU A 13 22.27 -17.74 -48.56
CA LEU A 13 21.60 -18.59 -47.56
C LEU A 13 21.04 -19.87 -48.17
N SER A 14 20.41 -19.77 -49.35
CA SER A 14 19.85 -20.93 -50.06
C SER A 14 20.95 -21.89 -50.51
N SER A 15 22.07 -21.37 -51.03
CA SER A 15 23.23 -22.17 -51.44
C SER A 15 23.86 -22.90 -50.25
N ILE A 16 23.92 -22.24 -49.08
CA ILE A 16 24.41 -22.86 -47.84
C ILE A 16 23.53 -24.04 -47.44
N ARG A 17 22.20 -23.87 -47.50
CA ARG A 17 21.22 -24.93 -47.20
C ARG A 17 21.28 -26.06 -48.23
N GLU A 18 21.54 -25.74 -49.49
CA GLU A 18 21.70 -26.74 -50.54
C GLU A 18 22.92 -27.63 -50.25
N LEU A 19 24.07 -27.03 -49.91
CA LEU A 19 25.28 -27.79 -49.53
C LEU A 19 25.02 -28.75 -48.35
N GLU A 20 24.21 -28.35 -47.37
CA GLU A 20 23.84 -29.19 -46.22
C GLU A 20 23.11 -30.48 -46.62
N SER A 21 22.48 -30.51 -47.80
CA SER A 21 21.76 -31.69 -48.29
C SER A 21 22.65 -32.73 -49.00
N TYR A 22 23.90 -32.38 -49.34
CA TYR A 22 24.80 -33.26 -50.08
C TYR A 22 25.75 -34.04 -49.17
N ASN A 23 26.08 -35.27 -49.58
CA ASN A 23 27.19 -36.01 -49.01
C ASN A 23 28.52 -35.53 -49.60
N ILE A 24 29.29 -34.82 -48.80
CA ILE A 24 30.56 -34.18 -49.19
C ILE A 24 31.78 -35.10 -49.03
N GLN A 25 31.63 -36.39 -48.75
CA GLN A 25 32.76 -37.29 -48.49
C GLN A 25 33.76 -37.36 -49.67
N ASN A 26 33.26 -37.47 -50.90
CA ASN A 26 34.10 -37.48 -52.11
C ASN A 26 34.85 -36.15 -52.30
N LEU A 27 34.22 -35.01 -51.96
CA LEU A 27 34.89 -33.71 -51.99
C LEU A 27 35.98 -33.62 -50.92
N ARG A 28 35.75 -34.17 -49.71
CA ARG A 28 36.76 -34.20 -48.64
C ARG A 28 38.00 -34.99 -49.05
N GLU A 29 37.83 -36.12 -49.74
CA GLU A 29 38.94 -36.95 -50.21
C GLU A 29 39.81 -36.22 -51.25
N ASN A 30 39.21 -35.40 -52.12
CA ASN A 30 39.91 -34.72 -53.20
C ASN A 30 40.42 -33.30 -52.84
N ILE A 31 39.67 -32.54 -52.03
CA ILE A 31 40.01 -31.16 -51.64
C ILE A 31 40.81 -31.13 -50.32
N GLY A 32 40.64 -32.14 -49.47
CA GLY A 32 41.35 -32.30 -48.21
C GLY A 32 40.86 -31.37 -47.09
N SER A 33 41.73 -31.16 -46.09
CA SER A 33 41.43 -30.43 -44.84
C SER A 33 41.02 -28.97 -45.02
N VAL A 34 41.31 -28.39 -46.19
CA VAL A 34 40.92 -27.02 -46.56
C VAL A 34 39.40 -26.89 -46.63
N LEU A 35 38.73 -27.94 -47.10
CA LEU A 35 37.28 -28.00 -47.17
C LEU A 35 36.67 -28.03 -45.75
N ASP A 36 37.28 -28.75 -44.81
CA ASP A 36 36.80 -28.82 -43.43
C ASP A 36 36.80 -27.44 -42.76
N THR A 37 37.90 -26.69 -42.90
CA THR A 37 38.00 -25.32 -42.38
C THR A 37 36.97 -24.39 -43.03
N TYR A 38 36.73 -24.55 -44.33
CA TYR A 38 35.73 -23.75 -45.04
C TYR A 38 34.29 -24.08 -44.61
N ILE A 39 33.99 -25.34 -44.38
CA ILE A 39 32.70 -25.79 -43.84
C ILE A 39 32.51 -25.32 -42.40
N PHE A 40 33.58 -25.23 -41.59
CA PHE A 40 33.48 -24.68 -40.24
C PHE A 40 32.92 -23.24 -40.25
N TYR A 41 33.32 -22.41 -41.22
CA TYR A 41 32.78 -21.06 -41.37
C TYR A 41 31.33 -21.00 -41.86
N LYS A 42 30.76 -22.10 -42.36
CA LYS A 42 29.39 -22.15 -42.89
C LYS A 42 28.37 -21.63 -41.87
N ASP A 43 28.41 -22.15 -40.64
CA ASP A 43 27.42 -21.79 -39.62
C ASP A 43 27.59 -20.35 -39.14
N ILE A 44 28.83 -19.85 -39.13
CA ILE A 44 29.17 -18.47 -38.77
C ILE A 44 28.60 -17.51 -39.83
N VAL A 45 28.88 -17.79 -41.11
CA VAL A 45 28.36 -16.99 -42.24
C VAL A 45 26.84 -17.07 -42.30
N LYS A 46 26.25 -18.25 -42.09
CA LYS A 46 24.79 -18.44 -42.05
C LYS A 46 24.14 -17.53 -40.99
N LYS A 47 24.66 -17.53 -39.75
CA LYS A 47 24.18 -16.65 -38.68
C LYS A 47 24.37 -15.18 -39.00
N MET A 48 25.51 -14.79 -39.56
CA MET A 48 25.76 -13.41 -40.00
C MET A 48 24.72 -12.94 -41.02
N ILE A 49 24.43 -13.76 -42.04
CA ILE A 49 23.44 -13.46 -43.07
C ILE A 49 22.04 -13.34 -42.45
N GLN A 50 21.65 -14.26 -41.57
CA GLN A 50 20.36 -14.21 -40.88
C GLN A 50 20.18 -12.93 -40.07
N ASN A 51 21.18 -12.56 -39.26
CA ASN A 51 21.14 -11.35 -38.46
C ASN A 51 20.93 -10.10 -39.34
N ILE A 52 21.63 -10.00 -40.46
CA ILE A 52 21.55 -8.81 -41.33
C ILE A 52 20.28 -8.76 -42.18
N LEU A 53 19.65 -9.91 -42.43
CA LEU A 53 18.32 -9.95 -43.04
C LEU A 53 17.21 -9.53 -42.07
N GLU A 54 17.38 -9.78 -40.77
CA GLU A 54 16.38 -9.54 -39.73
C GLU A 54 16.46 -8.12 -39.14
N TYR A 55 17.65 -7.52 -39.09
CA TYR A 55 17.89 -6.24 -38.42
C TYR A 55 18.52 -5.19 -39.32
N SER A 56 18.23 -3.92 -39.01
CA SER A 56 18.87 -2.77 -39.65
C SER A 56 20.19 -2.45 -38.95
N TYR A 57 21.30 -2.47 -39.70
CA TYR A 57 22.62 -2.08 -39.20
C TYR A 57 23.11 -0.81 -39.88
N SER A 58 24.25 -0.28 -39.44
CA SER A 58 24.91 0.80 -40.19
C SER A 58 25.34 0.29 -41.57
N ASP A 59 25.37 1.20 -42.56
CA ASP A 59 25.76 0.86 -43.94
C ASP A 59 27.12 0.15 -44.00
N GLU A 60 28.06 0.51 -43.10
CA GLU A 60 29.39 -0.11 -43.02
C GLU A 60 29.35 -1.60 -42.62
N ILE A 61 28.47 -1.97 -41.66
CA ILE A 61 28.28 -3.34 -41.20
C ILE A 61 27.54 -4.16 -42.25
N GLU A 62 26.46 -3.60 -42.82
CA GLU A 62 25.70 -4.24 -43.89
C GLU A 62 26.62 -4.54 -45.08
N ASN A 63 27.35 -3.53 -45.58
CA ASN A 63 28.25 -3.70 -46.72
C ASN A 63 29.36 -4.71 -46.44
N SER A 64 29.96 -4.69 -45.25
CA SER A 64 31.01 -5.65 -44.87
C SER A 64 30.51 -7.09 -44.91
N ALA A 65 29.33 -7.35 -44.37
CA ALA A 65 28.76 -8.69 -44.39
C ALA A 65 28.29 -9.14 -45.77
N ILE A 66 27.78 -8.22 -46.60
CA ILE A 66 27.44 -8.51 -47.99
C ILE A 66 28.68 -8.94 -48.76
N VAL A 67 29.80 -8.26 -48.53
CA VAL A 67 31.08 -8.62 -49.13
C VAL A 67 31.53 -10.01 -48.66
N TYR A 68 31.51 -10.30 -47.36
CA TYR A 68 31.93 -11.61 -46.85
C TYR A 68 31.04 -12.78 -47.26
N SER A 69 29.72 -12.58 -47.29
CA SER A 69 28.77 -13.59 -47.81
C SER A 69 28.96 -13.82 -49.30
N THR A 70 29.24 -12.77 -50.09
CA THR A 70 29.55 -12.89 -51.52
C THR A 70 30.85 -13.65 -51.75
N TYR A 71 31.90 -13.34 -50.99
CA TYR A 71 33.16 -14.08 -51.05
C TYR A 71 32.97 -15.53 -50.66
N TYR A 72 32.22 -15.81 -49.58
CA TYR A 72 31.89 -17.18 -49.18
C TYR A 72 31.11 -17.92 -50.26
N GLY A 73 30.13 -17.27 -50.91
CA GLY A 73 29.26 -17.88 -51.90
C GLY A 73 29.96 -18.32 -53.19
N LYS A 74 31.11 -17.75 -53.54
CA LYS A 74 31.85 -18.11 -54.78
C LYS A 74 32.34 -19.56 -54.79
N PRO A 75 33.21 -20.02 -53.86
CA PRO A 75 33.61 -21.42 -53.79
C PRO A 75 32.43 -22.34 -53.49
N LEU A 76 31.41 -21.87 -52.74
CA LEU A 76 30.20 -22.64 -52.46
C LEU A 76 29.46 -23.04 -53.75
N LYS A 77 29.25 -22.08 -54.67
CA LYS A 77 28.64 -22.34 -55.97
C LYS A 77 29.50 -23.31 -56.80
N SER A 78 30.82 -23.15 -56.79
CA SER A 78 31.74 -24.08 -57.46
C SER A 78 31.63 -25.52 -56.90
N LEU A 79 31.51 -25.67 -55.57
CA LEU A 79 31.32 -26.97 -54.91
C LEU A 79 29.99 -27.63 -55.28
N ILE A 80 28.91 -26.87 -55.30
CA ILE A 80 27.56 -27.36 -55.67
C ILE A 80 27.53 -27.80 -57.14
N LEU A 81 28.15 -27.04 -58.05
CA LEU A 81 28.23 -27.40 -59.46
C LEU A 81 29.01 -28.70 -59.68
N GLU A 82 30.09 -28.91 -58.94
CA GLU A 82 30.87 -30.15 -58.99
C GLU A 82 30.06 -31.34 -58.45
N LEU A 83 29.36 -31.17 -57.31
CA LEU A 83 28.47 -32.20 -56.76
C LEU A 83 27.35 -32.61 -57.73
N ASN A 84 26.85 -31.66 -58.52
CA ASN A 84 25.81 -31.91 -59.50
C ASN A 84 26.34 -32.39 -60.87
N ASN A 85 27.66 -32.46 -61.06
CA ASN A 85 28.31 -32.75 -62.36
C ASN A 85 27.93 -31.78 -63.50
N ILE A 86 27.57 -30.53 -63.17
CA ILE A 86 27.04 -29.54 -64.15
C ILE A 86 28.15 -28.63 -64.73
N GLY A 87 29.35 -28.62 -64.17
CA GLY A 87 30.49 -27.90 -64.74
C GLY A 87 31.80 -28.33 -64.10
N LYS A 88 32.77 -28.76 -64.93
CA LYS A 88 34.06 -29.28 -64.45
C LYS A 88 35.04 -28.14 -64.17
N LYS A 89 35.00 -27.59 -62.96
CA LYS A 89 36.19 -26.95 -62.39
C LYS A 89 37.05 -28.05 -61.78
N THR A 90 38.36 -27.96 -61.94
CA THR A 90 39.26 -28.93 -61.30
C THR A 90 39.23 -28.75 -59.78
N TYR A 91 39.43 -29.83 -59.01
CA TYR A 91 39.51 -29.74 -57.55
C TYR A 91 40.57 -28.73 -57.08
N ASP A 92 41.66 -28.56 -57.84
CA ASP A 92 42.70 -27.56 -57.56
C ASP A 92 42.20 -26.11 -57.69
N GLU A 93 41.32 -25.83 -58.65
CA GLU A 93 40.72 -24.50 -58.82
C GLU A 93 39.78 -24.19 -57.65
N ILE A 94 38.93 -25.15 -57.29
CA ILE A 94 38.02 -25.03 -56.13
C ILE A 94 38.84 -24.82 -54.85
N ARG A 95 39.92 -25.59 -54.68
CA ARG A 95 40.82 -25.46 -53.52
C ARG A 95 41.47 -24.08 -53.45
N LYS A 96 41.91 -23.50 -54.58
CA LYS A 96 42.45 -22.13 -54.64
C LYS A 96 41.40 -21.08 -54.25
N GLU A 97 40.17 -21.23 -54.72
CA GLU A 97 39.06 -20.34 -54.34
C GLU A 97 38.80 -20.40 -52.82
N ILE A 98 38.78 -21.61 -52.24
CA ILE A 98 38.59 -21.77 -50.81
C ILE A 98 39.74 -21.11 -50.03
N TYR A 99 41.00 -21.33 -50.42
CA TYR A 99 42.14 -20.68 -49.76
C TYR A 99 42.07 -19.16 -49.80
N ALA A 100 41.65 -18.58 -50.93
CA ALA A 100 41.48 -17.14 -51.05
C ALA A 100 40.45 -16.62 -50.05
N VAL A 101 39.29 -17.28 -49.93
CA VAL A 101 38.25 -16.89 -48.95
C VAL A 101 38.74 -17.07 -47.51
N LEU A 102 39.40 -18.18 -47.20
CA LEU A 102 39.93 -18.43 -45.86
C LEU A 102 41.00 -17.39 -45.46
N SER A 103 41.81 -16.92 -46.40
CA SER A 103 42.77 -15.85 -46.12
C SER A 103 42.08 -14.53 -45.76
N ILE A 104 40.97 -14.21 -46.43
CA ILE A 104 40.15 -13.03 -46.15
C ILE A 104 39.50 -13.15 -44.76
N PHE A 105 38.95 -14.32 -44.41
CA PHE A 105 38.26 -14.54 -43.13
C PHE A 105 39.19 -14.55 -41.93
N ASN A 106 40.45 -14.95 -42.12
CA ASN A 106 41.48 -14.94 -41.08
C ASN A 106 42.23 -13.61 -40.99
N ASN A 107 41.90 -12.62 -41.81
CA ASN A 107 42.55 -11.33 -41.75
C ASN A 107 41.95 -10.48 -40.61
N PHE A 108 42.81 -10.11 -39.65
CA PHE A 108 42.46 -9.25 -38.50
C PHE A 108 42.69 -7.76 -38.79
N LYS A 109 43.27 -7.42 -39.93
CA LYS A 109 43.46 -6.04 -40.38
C LYS A 109 42.43 -5.70 -41.45
N ASN A 110 42.07 -4.42 -41.56
CA ASN A 110 41.30 -3.92 -42.70
C ASN A 110 42.11 -4.23 -43.96
N ASP A 111 41.54 -5.02 -44.86
CA ASP A 111 42.13 -5.22 -46.16
C ASP A 111 41.83 -3.95 -46.99
N GLU A 112 42.87 -3.17 -47.28
CA GLU A 112 42.76 -1.93 -48.05
C GLU A 112 42.14 -2.16 -49.44
N ASN A 113 42.18 -3.39 -49.97
CA ASN A 113 41.56 -3.75 -51.24
C ASN A 113 40.06 -4.05 -51.13
N ILE A 114 39.58 -4.36 -49.92
CA ILE A 114 38.19 -4.78 -49.68
C ILE A 114 37.40 -3.64 -49.00
N GLY A 115 38.06 -2.79 -48.20
CA GLY A 115 37.44 -1.62 -47.59
C GLY A 115 36.37 -1.93 -46.55
N THR A 116 36.42 -3.13 -45.95
CA THR A 116 35.41 -3.63 -45.00
C THR A 116 35.97 -3.83 -43.60
N ILE A 117 35.06 -3.85 -42.61
CA ILE A 117 35.36 -4.24 -41.22
C ILE A 117 35.93 -5.67 -41.23
N PRO A 118 37.03 -5.99 -40.52
CA PRO A 118 37.60 -7.34 -40.50
C PRO A 118 36.60 -8.39 -40.04
N PHE A 119 36.56 -9.53 -40.72
CA PHE A 119 35.58 -10.59 -40.47
C PHE A 119 35.52 -11.03 -39.00
N PRO A 120 36.64 -11.26 -38.27
CA PRO A 120 36.58 -11.63 -36.86
C PRO A 120 35.89 -10.57 -35.97
N ILE A 121 36.10 -9.29 -36.27
CA ILE A 121 35.50 -8.17 -35.53
C ILE A 121 33.99 -8.13 -35.80
N LEU A 122 33.59 -8.19 -37.08
CA LEU A 122 32.20 -8.20 -37.50
C LEU A 122 31.42 -9.35 -36.83
N ILE A 123 31.95 -10.57 -36.88
CA ILE A 123 31.30 -11.73 -36.28
C ILE A 123 31.24 -11.63 -34.76
N SER A 124 32.29 -11.13 -34.09
CA SER A 124 32.24 -10.93 -32.63
C SER A 124 31.14 -9.94 -32.22
N PHE A 125 30.98 -8.86 -32.98
CA PHE A 125 29.94 -7.86 -32.77
C PHE A 125 28.56 -8.48 -32.97
N LEU A 126 28.33 -9.14 -34.11
CA LEU A 126 27.04 -9.77 -34.42
C LEU A 126 26.70 -10.90 -33.44
N SER A 127 27.70 -11.64 -32.95
CA SER A 127 27.50 -12.70 -31.94
C SER A 127 27.23 -12.13 -30.55
N SER A 128 27.69 -10.91 -30.24
CA SER A 128 27.38 -10.22 -28.98
C SER A 128 25.92 -9.76 -28.90
N LEU A 129 25.23 -9.69 -30.04
CA LEU A 129 23.84 -9.29 -30.17
C LEU A 129 22.84 -10.45 -30.02
N ASP A 130 23.24 -11.57 -29.41
CA ASP A 130 22.41 -12.79 -29.28
C ASP A 130 21.02 -12.47 -28.70
N LEU A 131 20.01 -12.45 -29.58
CA LEU A 131 18.68 -11.88 -29.35
C LEU A 131 17.80 -12.72 -28.42
N ASP A 132 18.05 -14.02 -28.36
CA ASP A 132 17.34 -14.92 -27.45
C ASP A 132 17.48 -14.43 -26.00
N LYS A 133 18.65 -13.89 -25.64
CA LYS A 133 18.89 -13.33 -24.31
C LYS A 133 18.20 -11.98 -24.11
N GLN A 134 18.07 -11.15 -25.15
CA GLN A 134 17.38 -9.87 -25.04
C GLN A 134 15.86 -10.08 -24.87
N GLN A 135 15.26 -10.98 -25.65
CA GLN A 135 13.85 -11.31 -25.53
C GLN A 135 13.52 -11.96 -24.18
N GLU A 136 14.39 -12.85 -23.69
CA GLU A 136 14.24 -13.46 -22.37
C GLU A 136 14.31 -12.40 -21.25
N VAL A 137 15.27 -11.47 -21.32
CA VAL A 137 15.37 -10.35 -20.38
C VAL A 137 14.14 -9.45 -20.44
N GLN A 138 13.63 -9.14 -21.63
CA GLN A 138 12.42 -8.33 -21.80
C GLN A 138 11.20 -9.00 -21.18
N PHE A 139 11.04 -10.32 -21.39
CA PHE A 139 9.99 -11.13 -20.78
C PHE A 139 10.06 -11.11 -19.25
N TYR A 140 11.26 -11.26 -18.66
CA TYR A 140 11.43 -11.15 -17.21
C TYR A 140 11.10 -9.75 -16.69
N ILE A 141 11.47 -8.69 -17.41
CA ILE A 141 11.14 -7.31 -17.02
C ILE A 141 9.62 -7.10 -17.01
N GLU A 142 8.91 -7.56 -18.04
CA GLU A 142 7.45 -7.44 -18.13
C GLU A 142 6.75 -8.26 -17.03
N SER A 143 7.21 -9.49 -16.79
CA SER A 143 6.72 -10.35 -15.72
C SER A 143 6.93 -9.70 -14.33
N LEU A 144 8.10 -9.11 -14.09
CA LEU A 144 8.39 -8.39 -12.84
C LEU A 144 7.54 -7.12 -12.69
N LYS A 145 7.31 -6.36 -13.76
CA LYS A 145 6.40 -5.20 -13.74
C LYS A 145 4.98 -5.62 -13.41
N SER A 146 4.45 -6.65 -14.07
CA SER A 146 3.12 -7.18 -13.79
C SER A 146 2.98 -7.62 -12.33
N LYS A 147 3.97 -8.34 -11.79
CA LYS A 147 3.97 -8.73 -10.37
C LYS A 147 4.05 -7.52 -9.43
N SER A 148 4.86 -6.52 -9.77
CA SER A 148 4.95 -5.27 -8.99
C SER A 148 3.59 -4.57 -8.92
N ASP A 149 2.86 -4.48 -10.04
CA ASP A 149 1.53 -3.87 -10.08
C ASP A 149 0.49 -4.68 -9.29
N GLU A 150 0.55 -6.01 -9.36
CA GLU A 150 -0.26 -6.90 -8.52
C GLU A 150 0.03 -6.70 -7.02
N TYR A 151 1.31 -6.62 -6.62
CA TYR A 151 1.66 -6.32 -5.23
C TYR A 151 1.19 -4.94 -4.79
N ASN A 152 1.29 -3.92 -5.64
CA ASN A 152 0.85 -2.57 -5.31
C ASN A 152 -0.67 -2.50 -5.12
N THR A 153 -1.44 -3.22 -5.93
CA THR A 153 -2.90 -3.31 -5.78
C THR A 153 -3.29 -4.07 -4.51
N LEU A 154 -2.70 -5.24 -4.26
CA LEU A 154 -2.90 -6.00 -3.02
C LEU A 154 -2.54 -5.18 -1.77
N LEU A 155 -1.43 -4.46 -1.79
CA LEU A 155 -0.98 -3.64 -0.67
C LEU A 155 -1.92 -2.46 -0.42
N LYS A 156 -2.47 -1.86 -1.47
CA LYS A 156 -3.49 -0.81 -1.37
C LYS A 156 -4.78 -1.34 -0.74
N ASP A 157 -5.22 -2.53 -1.14
CA ASP A 157 -6.43 -3.16 -0.60
C ASP A 157 -6.23 -3.58 0.86
N ALA A 158 -5.08 -4.18 1.19
CA ALA A 158 -4.73 -4.52 2.56
C ALA A 158 -4.69 -3.28 3.46
N ARG A 159 -4.09 -2.18 3.00
CA ARG A 159 -4.10 -0.89 3.73
C ARG A 159 -5.53 -0.37 3.95
N LYS A 160 -6.39 -0.46 2.93
CA LYS A 160 -7.81 -0.05 3.05
C LYS A 160 -8.55 -0.91 4.08
N GLN A 161 -8.39 -2.23 4.03
CA GLN A 161 -9.02 -3.15 4.99
C GLN A 161 -8.51 -2.93 6.41
N LEU A 162 -7.20 -2.79 6.60
CA LEU A 162 -6.59 -2.50 7.91
C LEU A 162 -7.07 -1.16 8.48
N SER A 163 -7.19 -0.13 7.63
CA SER A 163 -7.74 1.16 8.03
C SER A 163 -9.19 1.02 8.51
N ASN A 164 -10.05 0.37 7.73
CA ASN A 164 -11.44 0.14 8.08
C ASN A 164 -11.60 -0.66 9.38
N LEU A 165 -10.80 -1.71 9.56
CA LEU A 165 -10.82 -2.55 10.76
C LEU A 165 -10.33 -1.77 11.99
N SER A 166 -9.30 -0.94 11.82
CA SER A 166 -8.78 -0.09 12.89
C SER A 166 -9.83 0.95 13.34
N ILE A 167 -10.46 1.65 12.39
CA ILE A 167 -11.51 2.63 12.67
C ILE A 167 -12.66 1.96 13.43
N GLU A 168 -13.13 0.80 12.96
CA GLU A 168 -14.22 0.06 13.63
C GLU A 168 -13.82 -0.37 15.06
N LYS A 169 -12.60 -0.86 15.24
CA LYS A 169 -12.11 -1.28 16.56
C LYS A 169 -12.01 -0.11 17.52
N TYR A 170 -11.49 1.04 17.09
CA TYR A 170 -11.42 2.25 17.92
C TYR A 170 -12.81 2.81 18.21
N ALA A 171 -13.70 2.87 17.22
CA ALA A 171 -15.09 3.29 17.42
C ALA A 171 -15.78 2.41 18.47
N ARG A 172 -15.60 1.09 18.39
CA ARG A 172 -16.13 0.14 19.37
C ARG A 172 -15.54 0.34 20.78
N ILE A 173 -14.24 0.63 20.89
CA ILE A 173 -13.61 0.94 22.19
C ILE A 173 -14.24 2.20 22.79
N PHE A 174 -14.39 3.27 22.02
CA PHE A 174 -14.98 4.52 22.51
C PHE A 174 -16.46 4.34 22.84
N GLY A 175 -17.26 3.65 22.02
CA GLY A 175 -18.65 3.34 22.33
C GLY A 175 -18.80 2.48 23.58
N GLY A 176 -17.92 1.49 23.76
CA GLY A 176 -17.86 0.67 24.98
C GLY A 176 -17.50 1.48 26.24
N GLN A 177 -16.59 2.46 26.13
CA GLN A 177 -16.27 3.37 27.24
C GLN A 177 -17.41 4.35 27.51
N ALA A 178 -18.07 4.89 26.48
CA ALA A 178 -19.23 5.74 26.63
C ALA A 178 -20.33 5.02 27.42
N ALA A 179 -20.66 3.79 27.02
CA ALA A 179 -21.67 2.96 27.66
C ALA A 179 -21.33 2.51 29.09
N LYS A 180 -20.07 2.60 29.53
CA LYS A 180 -19.70 2.41 30.95
C LYS A 180 -20.05 3.62 31.79
N HIS A 181 -19.92 4.82 31.23
CA HIS A 181 -20.13 6.08 31.94
C HIS A 181 -21.57 6.56 31.92
N SER A 182 -22.30 6.43 30.81
CA SER A 182 -23.74 6.67 30.74
C SER A 182 -24.38 5.83 29.64
N ARG A 183 -25.52 5.19 29.93
CA ARG A 183 -26.26 4.37 28.96
C ARG A 183 -27.48 5.06 28.37
N PHE A 184 -27.90 6.20 28.91
CA PHE A 184 -29.09 6.95 28.44
C PHE A 184 -29.04 7.37 26.96
N PHE A 185 -27.85 7.53 26.37
CA PHE A 185 -27.69 7.97 24.99
C PHE A 185 -26.96 6.96 24.08
N THR A 186 -26.51 5.83 24.62
CA THR A 186 -25.74 4.84 23.86
C THR A 186 -26.64 3.66 23.47
N LYS A 187 -27.24 3.71 22.28
CA LYS A 187 -27.82 2.50 21.66
C LYS A 187 -26.68 1.62 21.17
N LEU A 188 -26.23 0.64 21.98
CA LEU A 188 -25.42 -0.45 21.43
C LEU A 188 -26.33 -1.34 20.57
N SER A 189 -26.16 -1.28 19.26
CA SER A 189 -26.98 -2.00 18.27
C SER A 189 -26.80 -3.52 18.27
N ASN A 190 -25.95 -4.11 19.13
CA ASN A 190 -25.57 -5.52 19.06
C ASN A 190 -25.68 -6.33 20.36
N GLU A 191 -26.34 -5.83 21.41
CA GLU A 191 -26.52 -6.61 22.65
C GLU A 191 -27.76 -7.54 22.56
N ARG A 192 -27.63 -8.72 21.91
CA ARG A 192 -28.63 -9.83 21.93
C ARG A 192 -28.67 -10.56 23.29
N SER A 193 -28.82 -9.84 24.40
CA SER A 193 -28.96 -10.44 25.74
C SER A 193 -30.23 -9.94 26.42
N ASN A 194 -31.17 -10.85 26.65
CA ASN A 194 -32.48 -10.58 27.28
C ASN A 194 -32.38 -10.04 28.73
N PHE A 195 -31.19 -10.01 29.34
CA PHE A 195 -30.95 -9.48 30.70
C PHE A 195 -30.26 -8.10 30.73
N ASN A 196 -30.03 -7.43 29.60
CA ASN A 196 -29.31 -6.15 29.54
C ASN A 196 -30.16 -4.89 29.76
N ASN A 197 -31.48 -5.00 29.93
CA ASN A 197 -32.38 -3.84 30.00
C ASN A 197 -32.22 -2.99 31.27
N LEU A 198 -31.43 -3.43 32.25
CA LEU A 198 -31.22 -2.75 33.54
C LEU A 198 -29.76 -2.38 33.82
N LYS A 199 -28.86 -2.43 32.83
CA LYS A 199 -27.50 -1.94 33.02
C LYS A 199 -27.54 -0.41 33.08
N LEU A 200 -27.34 0.13 34.27
CA LEU A 200 -27.13 1.56 34.52
C LEU A 200 -25.63 1.87 34.37
N GLY A 201 -25.29 2.98 33.72
CA GLY A 201 -23.93 3.48 33.69
C GLY A 201 -23.57 4.17 35.01
N ALA A 202 -22.28 4.49 35.18
CA ALA A 202 -21.78 5.12 36.39
C ALA A 202 -22.50 6.46 36.70
N ALA A 203 -22.81 7.26 35.68
CA ALA A 203 -23.55 8.51 35.84
C ALA A 203 -24.95 8.24 36.41
N GLU A 204 -25.70 7.29 35.86
CA GLU A 204 -27.04 6.99 36.33
C GLU A 204 -27.05 6.48 37.77
N ILE A 205 -26.05 5.69 38.18
CA ILE A 205 -25.89 5.23 39.57
C ILE A 205 -25.71 6.44 40.52
N TRP A 206 -24.81 7.37 40.18
CA TRP A 206 -24.58 8.57 40.97
C TRP A 206 -25.81 9.50 41.03
N LEU A 207 -26.57 9.58 39.93
CA LEU A 207 -27.82 10.34 39.89
C LEU A 207 -28.89 9.72 40.79
N ILE A 208 -29.07 8.39 40.75
CA ILE A 208 -30.01 7.69 41.61
C ILE A 208 -29.62 7.84 43.09
N LEU A 209 -28.33 7.69 43.42
CA LEU A 209 -27.83 7.93 44.77
C LEU A 209 -28.05 9.38 45.21
N GLY A 210 -27.84 10.35 44.32
CA GLY A 210 -28.14 11.76 44.58
C GLY A 210 -29.62 12.01 44.86
N LEU A 211 -30.52 11.45 44.05
CA LEU A 211 -31.98 11.58 44.24
C LEU A 211 -32.48 10.86 45.49
N LEU A 212 -31.94 9.68 45.79
CA LEU A 212 -32.22 8.97 47.04
C LEU A 212 -31.74 9.76 48.25
N SER A 213 -30.52 10.30 48.20
CA SER A 213 -30.02 11.23 49.23
C SER A 213 -30.96 12.41 49.40
N LEU A 214 -31.43 13.01 48.31
CA LEU A 214 -32.30 14.19 48.33
C LEU A 214 -33.68 13.91 48.95
N SER A 215 -34.22 12.70 48.76
CA SER A 215 -35.54 12.30 49.26
C SER A 215 -35.51 11.70 50.67
N LEU A 216 -34.48 10.93 51.02
CA LEU A 216 -34.38 10.23 52.31
C LEU A 216 -34.15 11.19 53.48
N LEU A 217 -33.34 12.25 53.32
CA LEU A 217 -33.01 13.12 54.43
C LEU A 217 -34.18 14.03 54.89
N PRO A 218 -34.93 14.71 54.02
CA PRO A 218 -36.14 15.42 54.44
C PRO A 218 -37.15 14.49 55.11
N THR A 219 -37.32 13.27 54.58
CA THR A 219 -38.22 12.26 55.16
C THR A 219 -37.74 11.81 56.54
N TYR A 220 -36.44 11.58 56.73
CA TYR A 220 -35.83 11.27 58.02
C TYR A 220 -35.96 12.43 59.01
N LEU A 221 -35.74 13.67 58.56
CA LEU A 221 -35.88 14.87 59.37
C LEU A 221 -37.34 15.10 59.79
N ILE A 222 -38.31 14.90 58.90
CA ILE A 222 -39.73 15.08 59.23
C ILE A 222 -40.23 13.98 60.18
N SER A 223 -39.80 12.73 59.99
CA SER A 223 -40.28 11.59 60.79
C SER A 223 -39.69 11.51 62.20
N ASN A 224 -38.42 11.87 62.37
CA ASN A 224 -37.74 11.76 63.67
C ASN A 224 -37.73 13.05 64.47
N PHE A 225 -38.14 14.16 63.87
CA PHE A 225 -38.15 15.46 64.53
C PHE A 225 -39.55 16.07 64.49
N THR A 226 -40.43 15.54 65.34
CA THR A 226 -41.76 16.13 65.58
C THR A 226 -41.62 17.44 66.35
N SER A 227 -42.48 18.41 66.04
CA SER A 227 -42.49 19.77 66.60
C SER A 227 -42.96 19.85 68.06
N GLU A 228 -43.26 18.72 68.71
CA GLU A 228 -43.83 18.69 70.06
C GLU A 228 -42.82 19.03 71.17
N GLU A 229 -41.50 18.93 70.90
CA GLU A 229 -40.45 19.37 71.84
C GLU A 229 -40.20 20.90 71.83
N LEU A 230 -40.88 21.66 70.97
CA LEU A 230 -40.75 23.12 70.90
C LEU A 230 -41.72 23.89 71.80
N TYR A 231 -42.50 23.20 72.64
CA TYR A 231 -43.27 23.87 73.69
C TYR A 231 -42.34 24.35 74.80
N PHE A 232 -41.99 25.62 74.71
CA PHE A 232 -41.19 26.38 75.67
C PHE A 232 -41.89 26.40 77.04
N GLN A 233 -41.65 25.40 77.88
CA GLN A 233 -41.95 25.47 79.31
C GLN A 233 -40.71 25.96 80.05
N GLY A 234 -40.73 27.23 80.44
CA GLY A 234 -40.02 27.77 81.61
C GLY A 234 -38.50 27.63 81.70
N THR A 235 -37.80 28.71 81.38
CA THR A 235 -36.57 29.24 82.05
C THR A 235 -35.30 28.39 82.25
N GLU A 236 -35.23 27.13 81.85
CA GLU A 236 -33.96 26.38 81.85
C GLU A 236 -33.44 26.17 80.43
N PHE A 237 -32.43 26.94 80.05
CA PHE A 237 -31.69 26.76 78.80
C PHE A 237 -30.87 25.47 78.88
N ASN A 238 -31.49 24.37 78.45
CA ASN A 238 -30.92 23.03 78.59
C ASN A 238 -29.78 22.83 77.57
N LEU A 239 -28.55 22.53 78.02
CA LEU A 239 -27.39 22.22 77.16
C LEU A 239 -27.68 21.13 76.10
N LYS A 240 -28.66 20.25 76.39
CA LYS A 240 -29.18 19.26 75.45
C LYS A 240 -29.69 19.89 74.15
N PHE A 241 -30.28 21.09 74.21
CA PHE A 241 -30.81 21.80 73.06
C PHE A 241 -29.67 22.26 72.13
N ILE A 242 -28.59 22.84 72.67
CA ILE A 242 -27.41 23.23 71.88
C ILE A 242 -26.77 22.02 71.20
N SER A 243 -26.59 20.92 71.95
CA SER A 243 -26.03 19.68 71.42
C SER A 243 -26.84 19.14 70.24
N TRP A 244 -28.17 19.15 70.37
CA TRP A 244 -29.08 18.65 69.35
C TRP A 244 -29.13 19.52 68.08
N TYR A 245 -29.10 20.84 68.22
CA TYR A 245 -28.97 21.76 67.07
C TYR A 245 -27.62 21.63 66.38
N SER A 246 -26.55 21.41 67.14
CA SER A 246 -25.20 21.21 66.59
C SER A 246 -25.13 19.92 65.77
N ILE A 247 -25.72 18.82 66.27
CA ILE A 247 -25.83 17.55 65.54
C ILE A 247 -26.64 17.74 64.24
N ARG A 248 -27.76 18.49 64.28
CA ARG A 248 -28.54 18.81 63.08
C ARG A 248 -27.73 19.58 62.04
N LEU A 249 -26.96 20.58 62.44
CA LEU A 249 -26.11 21.35 61.53
C LEU A 249 -25.03 20.47 60.89
N VAL A 250 -24.43 19.55 61.64
CA VAL A 250 -23.44 18.59 61.11
C VAL A 250 -24.09 17.63 60.11
N VAL A 251 -25.26 17.07 60.45
CA VAL A 251 -26.02 16.16 59.56
C VAL A 251 -26.42 16.86 58.26
N ILE A 252 -26.96 18.08 58.33
CA ILE A 252 -27.33 18.87 57.16
C ILE A 252 -26.10 19.20 56.31
N SER A 253 -24.99 19.61 56.94
CA SER A 253 -23.75 19.93 56.23
C SER A 253 -23.15 18.71 55.52
N SER A 254 -23.12 17.56 56.20
CA SER A 254 -22.66 16.29 55.64
C SER A 254 -23.54 15.85 54.46
N TRP A 255 -24.85 16.05 54.56
CA TRP A 255 -25.79 15.74 53.48
C TRP A 255 -25.67 16.64 52.27
N ILE A 256 -25.54 17.96 52.46
CA ILE A 256 -25.27 18.90 51.37
C ILE A 256 -23.98 18.49 50.65
N TYR A 257 -22.94 18.13 51.41
CA TYR A 257 -21.68 17.65 50.85
C TYR A 257 -21.85 16.36 50.03
N LEU A 258 -22.52 15.33 50.58
CA LEU A 258 -22.76 14.06 49.88
C LEU A 258 -23.60 14.24 48.62
N THR A 259 -24.63 15.08 48.69
CA THR A 259 -25.51 15.38 47.55
C THR A 259 -24.72 16.12 46.47
N SER A 260 -23.92 17.12 46.84
CA SER A 260 -23.01 17.83 45.93
C SER A 260 -22.00 16.88 45.26
N LEU A 261 -21.41 15.96 46.04
CA LEU A 261 -20.49 14.94 45.52
C LEU A 261 -21.16 14.03 44.49
N CYS A 262 -22.39 13.57 44.76
CA CYS A 262 -23.14 12.74 43.82
C CYS A 262 -23.40 13.47 42.49
N PHE A 263 -23.87 14.72 42.54
CA PHE A 263 -24.10 15.51 41.32
C PHE A 263 -22.81 15.84 40.57
N LYS A 264 -21.71 16.09 41.28
CA LYS A 264 -20.38 16.29 40.67
C LYS A 264 -19.93 15.04 39.92
N HIS A 265 -20.02 13.86 40.53
CA HIS A 265 -19.66 12.61 39.87
C HIS A 265 -20.63 12.24 38.73
N TYR A 266 -21.91 12.57 38.84
CA TYR A 266 -22.85 12.47 37.72
C TYR A 266 -22.38 13.31 36.53
N ASN A 267 -22.07 14.59 36.73
CA ASN A 267 -21.63 15.50 35.68
C ASN A 267 -20.33 15.02 35.01
N ILE A 268 -19.34 14.59 35.80
CA ILE A 268 -18.06 14.06 35.29
C ILE A 268 -18.30 12.82 34.42
N ASN A 269 -19.06 11.84 34.91
CA ASN A 269 -19.32 10.62 34.14
C ASN A 269 -20.17 10.92 32.90
N LYS A 270 -21.14 11.83 32.99
CA LYS A 270 -21.93 12.25 31.84
C LYS A 270 -21.06 12.89 30.77
N TYR A 271 -20.15 13.75 31.17
CA TYR A 271 -19.17 14.39 30.29
C TYR A 271 -18.27 13.36 29.59
N LEU A 272 -17.69 12.41 30.34
CA LEU A 272 -16.87 11.33 29.78
C LEU A 272 -17.65 10.48 28.77
N SER A 273 -18.92 10.19 29.06
CA SER A 273 -19.79 9.49 28.12
C SER A 273 -20.00 10.28 26.83
N THR A 274 -20.27 11.58 26.94
CA THR A 274 -20.49 12.45 25.78
C THR A 274 -19.25 12.55 24.90
N ILE A 275 -18.07 12.72 25.48
CA ILE A 275 -16.80 12.73 24.73
C ILE A 275 -16.59 11.43 23.97
N ASN A 276 -16.75 10.30 24.65
CA ASN A 276 -16.47 9.02 24.04
C ASN A 276 -17.50 8.68 22.95
N SER A 277 -18.77 9.06 23.13
CA SER A 277 -19.78 8.91 22.08
C SER A 277 -19.53 9.85 20.89
N PHE A 278 -19.05 11.08 21.15
CA PHE A 278 -18.60 11.98 20.09
C PHE A 278 -17.43 11.39 19.30
N ARG A 279 -16.41 10.83 19.98
CA ARG A 279 -15.27 10.16 19.35
C ARG A 279 -15.69 8.96 18.49
N GLU A 280 -16.61 8.15 18.98
CA GLU A 280 -17.22 7.06 18.21
C GLU A 280 -17.90 7.58 16.94
N ASN A 281 -18.71 8.63 17.05
CA ASN A 281 -19.42 9.22 15.92
C ASN A 281 -18.48 9.87 14.88
N VAL A 282 -17.40 10.52 15.33
CA VAL A 282 -16.37 11.08 14.44
C VAL A 282 -15.68 9.97 13.66
N LEU A 283 -15.32 8.87 14.30
CA LEU A 283 -14.69 7.73 13.62
C LEU A 283 -15.64 7.03 12.63
N ASN A 284 -16.91 6.87 13.00
CA ASN A 284 -17.93 6.32 12.10
C ASN A 284 -18.19 7.24 10.91
N SER A 285 -18.28 8.56 11.14
CA SER A 285 -18.43 9.57 10.08
C SER A 285 -17.20 9.62 9.17
N PHE A 286 -15.99 9.48 9.74
CA PHE A 286 -14.77 9.40 8.95
C PHE A 286 -14.79 8.26 7.95
N LYS A 287 -15.22 7.06 8.39
CA LYS A 287 -15.34 5.90 7.49
C LYS A 287 -16.17 6.26 6.27
N LEU A 288 -17.35 6.85 6.47
CA LEU A 288 -18.26 7.27 5.40
C LEU A 288 -17.67 8.37 4.52
N LEU A 289 -17.08 9.42 5.12
CA LEU A 289 -16.55 10.57 4.38
C LEU A 289 -15.26 10.22 3.60
N SER A 290 -14.43 9.35 4.14
CA SER A 290 -13.19 8.89 3.48
C SER A 290 -13.45 8.09 2.21
N GLU A 291 -14.62 7.43 2.14
CA GLU A 291 -15.10 6.71 0.97
C GLU A 291 -15.75 7.63 -0.07
N LEU A 292 -16.34 8.75 0.36
CA LEU A 292 -17.02 9.73 -0.51
C LEU A 292 -16.08 10.74 -1.17
N ILE A 293 -14.95 11.08 -0.55
CA ILE A 293 -14.00 12.05 -1.14
C ILE A 293 -13.23 11.39 -2.29
N PRO A 294 -13.19 11.98 -3.51
CA PRO A 294 -12.42 11.47 -4.63
C PRO A 294 -10.94 11.27 -4.28
N LYS A 295 -10.25 10.34 -4.94
CA LYS A 295 -8.82 10.07 -4.63
C LYS A 295 -7.91 11.21 -5.08
N GLU A 296 -8.39 12.01 -6.02
CA GLU A 296 -7.67 13.10 -6.67
C GLU A 296 -7.64 14.37 -5.80
N ASN A 297 -8.60 14.54 -4.88
CA ASN A 297 -8.65 15.69 -3.99
C ASN A 297 -7.86 15.44 -2.69
N VAL A 298 -6.55 15.63 -2.79
CA VAL A 298 -5.58 15.42 -1.69
C VAL A 298 -5.80 16.43 -0.55
N GLU A 299 -6.14 17.67 -0.86
CA GLU A 299 -6.35 18.75 0.12
C GLU A 299 -7.53 18.43 1.05
N ALA A 300 -8.69 18.06 0.50
CA ALA A 300 -9.87 17.70 1.27
C ALA A 300 -9.62 16.47 2.18
N ARG A 301 -8.83 15.50 1.72
CA ARG A 301 -8.45 14.32 2.53
C ARG A 301 -7.52 14.70 3.69
N ILE A 302 -6.56 15.58 3.46
CA ILE A 302 -5.65 16.07 4.50
C ILE A 302 -6.43 16.88 5.55
N GLU A 303 -7.33 17.74 5.12
CA GLU A 303 -8.16 18.55 6.01
C GLU A 303 -9.10 17.68 6.87
N LEU A 304 -9.74 16.69 6.26
CA LEU A 304 -10.54 15.68 6.96
C LEU A 304 -9.72 14.96 8.04
N ILE A 305 -8.50 14.49 7.72
CA ILE A 305 -7.61 13.82 8.68
C ILE A 305 -7.22 14.76 9.83
N LYS A 306 -6.92 16.04 9.53
CA LYS A 306 -6.61 17.05 10.55
C LYS A 306 -7.79 17.27 11.49
N GLU A 307 -9.00 17.42 10.95
CA GLU A 307 -10.19 17.67 11.75
C GLU A 307 -10.58 16.47 12.61
N ILE A 308 -10.35 15.25 12.13
CA ILE A 308 -10.53 14.02 12.91
C ILE A 308 -9.51 13.94 14.01
N THR A 309 -8.22 14.14 13.70
CA THR A 309 -7.15 14.11 14.71
C THR A 309 -7.43 15.13 15.80
N LYS A 310 -7.87 16.32 15.41
CA LYS A 310 -8.31 17.35 16.36
C LYS A 310 -9.50 16.86 17.19
N SER A 311 -10.54 16.33 16.56
CA SER A 311 -11.78 15.90 17.24
C SER A 311 -11.61 14.65 18.13
N THR A 312 -10.69 13.74 17.81
CA THR A 312 -10.43 12.54 18.62
C THR A 312 -9.51 12.82 19.80
N TYR A 313 -8.47 13.64 19.60
CA TYR A 313 -7.47 13.92 20.64
C TYR A 313 -7.78 15.15 21.48
N PHE A 314 -8.32 16.21 20.87
CA PHE A 314 -8.78 17.40 21.57
C PHE A 314 -10.29 17.36 21.69
N ALA A 315 -10.78 16.90 22.85
CA ALA A 315 -12.13 17.23 23.24
C ALA A 315 -12.20 18.76 23.35
N GLY A 316 -12.82 19.44 22.37
CA GLY A 316 -13.01 20.88 22.42
C GLY A 316 -13.73 21.30 23.71
N LYS A 317 -13.83 22.61 23.97
CA LYS A 317 -14.67 23.13 25.07
C LYS A 317 -16.12 22.69 24.87
N ILE A 318 -16.52 21.64 25.58
CA ILE A 318 -17.91 21.20 25.63
C ILE A 318 -18.62 22.10 26.66
N PRO A 319 -19.81 22.64 26.36
CA PRO A 319 -20.48 23.68 27.15
C PRO A 319 -20.83 23.30 28.60
N TYR A 320 -20.59 22.07 29.02
CA TYR A 320 -20.92 21.57 30.37
C TYR A 320 -19.74 21.63 31.35
N VAL A 321 -18.56 22.07 30.92
CA VAL A 321 -17.40 22.29 31.81
C VAL A 321 -17.06 23.77 31.77
N ASN A 322 -17.65 24.54 32.67
CA ASN A 322 -17.08 25.83 33.03
C ASN A 322 -15.77 25.55 33.77
N GLU A 323 -14.63 25.62 33.07
CA GLU A 323 -13.27 25.54 33.65
C GLU A 323 -12.93 26.73 34.58
N LYS A 324 -13.91 27.56 34.95
CA LYS A 324 -13.78 28.61 35.95
C LYS A 324 -15.00 28.58 36.87
N ASN A 325 -14.75 28.36 38.15
CA ASN A 325 -15.65 28.54 39.30
C ASN A 325 -16.60 27.37 39.65
N GLU A 326 -16.04 26.27 40.13
CA GLU A 326 -16.73 25.40 41.11
C GLU A 326 -15.96 25.41 42.44
N GLN A 327 -15.73 26.60 42.99
CA GLN A 327 -15.79 26.73 44.43
C GLN A 327 -17.27 26.90 44.75
N THR A 328 -17.88 25.92 45.40
CA THR A 328 -19.15 26.10 46.11
C THR A 328 -18.94 27.25 47.11
N SER A 329 -19.20 28.47 46.64
CA SER A 329 -19.15 29.66 47.47
C SER A 329 -20.37 29.60 48.39
N PHE A 330 -20.15 29.86 49.68
CA PHE A 330 -21.19 30.02 50.68
C PHE A 330 -22.30 31.02 50.27
N GLY A 331 -22.05 31.86 49.26
CA GLY A 331 -23.02 32.79 48.67
C GLY A 331 -24.24 32.08 48.06
N ASN A 332 -24.07 30.94 47.38
CA ASN A 332 -25.21 30.25 46.75
C ASN A 332 -26.15 29.60 47.78
N ILE A 333 -25.64 29.26 48.97
CA ILE A 333 -26.44 28.74 50.09
C ILE A 333 -27.19 29.91 50.78
N LEU A 334 -26.56 31.08 50.88
CA LEU A 334 -27.19 32.31 51.38
C LEU A 334 -28.30 32.83 50.46
N ASP A 335 -28.15 32.69 49.14
CA ASP A 335 -29.18 33.10 48.18
C ASP A 335 -30.43 32.21 48.27
N ILE A 336 -30.28 30.91 48.51
CA ILE A 336 -31.41 29.99 48.76
C ILE A 336 -32.11 30.34 50.09
N LEU A 337 -31.36 30.76 51.12
CA LEU A 337 -31.92 31.21 52.40
C LEU A 337 -32.62 32.57 52.30
N ASN A 338 -32.16 33.47 51.43
CA ASN A 338 -32.80 34.77 51.19
C ASN A 338 -34.11 34.66 50.41
N ILE A 339 -34.23 33.69 49.50
CA ILE A 339 -35.51 33.39 48.81
C ILE A 339 -36.60 32.98 49.81
N TYR A 340 -36.22 32.36 50.94
CA TYR A 340 -37.17 31.96 51.99
C TYR A 340 -37.54 33.09 52.97
N LYS A 341 -36.79 34.21 53.00
CA LYS A 341 -37.10 35.41 53.80
C LYS A 341 -37.93 36.45 53.05
N GLY A 342 -38.24 36.20 51.78
CA GLY A 342 -39.04 37.07 50.91
C GLY A 342 -40.52 36.71 50.84
N LYS A 343 -41.11 36.21 51.94
CA LYS A 343 -42.56 36.12 52.15
C LYS A 343 -42.92 36.47 53.59
#